data_AF-A0A963H8Z4-F1
#
_entry.id   AF-A0A963H8Z4-F1
#
_cell.length_a   1.000
_cell.length_b   1.000
_cell.length_c   1.000
_cell.angle_alpha   90.00
_cell.angle_beta   90.00
_cell.angle_gamma   90.00
#
_symmetry.space_group_name_H-M   'P 1'
#
loop_
_entity.id
_entity.type
_entity.pdbx_description
1 polymer ?
#
loop_
_entity_poly.entity_id
_entity_poly.type
_entity_poly.pdbx_seq_one_letter_code
_entity_poly.pdbx_strand_id
1 'polypeptide(L)'
;MATTYRTCPISGMQFEDQAEKLMRWNAVAGVLWLLVGGITALLVILTRWPAIKLLPAEEFYLILTVHGIDMLILWILFFEMAVLYFASSTLLRCRLATPKIAWLGFWLMVVGGIMTNVAIFQGESSVMFTSYVPMQAKPHFYLGIILVAVGALLGTCVFFGTLVVARKDKTYQGSLPLVTFGALTAAIIATFTILSGAGILIPTFFWSVGLIKEIDAQLYRMVWWGLGHSSQQINVAAHVSIWYLTAAVLFNAKPLSEKVSRFAFLLYILFLQLASAHHLLSDPGMSAEWKVLNTSYFMYFAVMASMIHGFTVPGAIEAAQRRRGYTNGLFEWLRKAPWGNPVFSGMFISLVSFGFLGGISGVVLGTEQINMLMHNTFYVPGHFHTTVVTGTTLAFMSITFLL
;
A
#
# COMPACT_ATOMS: atom_id res chain seq x y z
N MET A 1 -11.12 -26.55 17.04
CA MET A 1 -11.33 -25.43 17.97
C MET A 1 -12.64 -24.76 17.61
N ALA A 2 -13.48 -24.47 18.60
CA ALA A 2 -14.70 -23.67 18.38
C ALA A 2 -14.31 -22.23 18.01
N THR A 3 -15.06 -21.60 17.10
CA THR A 3 -14.88 -20.18 16.78
C THR A 3 -15.40 -19.34 17.94
N THR A 4 -14.57 -18.44 18.45
CA THR A 4 -14.91 -17.56 19.58
C THR A 4 -14.88 -16.10 19.15
N TYR A 5 -15.78 -15.30 19.74
CA TYR A 5 -15.90 -13.88 19.45
C TYR A 5 -15.81 -13.05 20.73
N ARG A 6 -15.24 -11.85 20.64
CA ARG A 6 -15.36 -10.81 21.67
C ARG A 6 -15.95 -9.53 21.07
N THR A 7 -16.58 -8.72 21.90
CA THR A 7 -17.01 -7.36 21.51
C THR A 7 -16.05 -6.36 22.13
N CYS A 8 -15.54 -5.43 21.34
CA CYS A 8 -14.73 -4.33 21.87
C CYS A 8 -15.62 -3.37 22.67
N PRO A 9 -15.29 -3.07 23.94
CA PRO A 9 -16.12 -2.19 24.76
C PRO A 9 -16.09 -0.73 24.27
N ILE A 10 -15.05 -0.32 23.55
CA ILE A 10 -14.87 1.05 23.06
C ILE A 10 -15.58 1.24 21.71
N SER A 11 -15.28 0.39 20.73
CA SER A 11 -15.81 0.55 19.37
C SER A 11 -17.12 -0.18 19.12
N GLY A 12 -17.53 -1.09 20.01
CA GLY A 12 -18.68 -1.97 19.82
C GLY A 12 -18.51 -3.00 18.71
N MET A 13 -17.34 -3.07 18.07
CA MET A 13 -17.07 -4.02 16.99
C MET A 13 -16.84 -5.43 17.54
N GLN A 14 -17.34 -6.44 16.81
CA GLN A 14 -17.15 -7.84 17.14
C GLN A 14 -15.92 -8.39 16.43
N PHE A 15 -15.04 -9.02 17.17
CA PHE A 15 -13.80 -9.61 16.70
C PHE A 15 -13.84 -11.12 16.85
N GLU A 16 -13.56 -11.85 15.78
CA GLU A 16 -13.27 -13.28 15.83
C GLU A 16 -11.83 -13.50 16.28
N ASP A 17 -11.60 -14.45 17.18
CA ASP A 17 -10.30 -14.63 17.87
C ASP A 17 -9.11 -14.80 16.90
N GLN A 18 -9.25 -15.63 15.86
CA GLN A 18 -8.15 -15.85 14.92
C GLN A 18 -7.90 -14.63 14.03
N ALA A 19 -8.95 -14.03 13.49
CA ALA A 19 -8.85 -12.79 12.71
C ALA A 19 -8.19 -11.67 13.52
N GLU A 20 -8.60 -11.49 14.78
CA GLU A 20 -8.04 -10.47 15.66
C GLU A 20 -6.56 -10.69 15.95
N LYS A 21 -6.17 -11.94 16.25
CA LYS A 21 -4.76 -12.27 16.44
C LYS A 21 -3.97 -11.97 15.18
N LEU A 22 -4.41 -12.45 14.02
CA LEU A 22 -3.72 -12.21 12.76
C LEU A 22 -3.61 -10.71 12.44
N MET A 23 -4.65 -9.93 12.66
CA MET A 23 -4.60 -8.46 12.52
C MET A 23 -3.52 -7.85 13.42
N ARG A 24 -3.50 -8.20 14.72
CA ARG A 24 -2.52 -7.68 15.68
C ARG A 24 -1.10 -8.08 15.33
N TRP A 25 -0.87 -9.36 15.02
CA TRP A 25 0.46 -9.87 14.66
C TRP A 25 0.98 -9.24 13.38
N ASN A 26 0.13 -9.07 12.37
CA ASN A 26 0.49 -8.37 11.14
C ASN A 26 0.79 -6.88 11.40
N ALA A 27 -0.06 -6.18 12.15
CA ALA A 27 0.16 -4.77 12.48
C ALA A 27 1.47 -4.57 13.28
N VAL A 28 1.73 -5.40 14.28
CA VAL A 28 2.97 -5.35 15.09
C VAL A 28 4.19 -5.69 14.24
N ALA A 29 4.15 -6.76 13.43
CA ALA A 29 5.25 -7.10 12.53
C ALA A 29 5.55 -5.95 11.56
N GLY A 30 4.50 -5.32 11.00
CA GLY A 30 4.64 -4.11 10.22
C GLY A 30 5.39 -3.02 10.99
N VAL A 31 4.94 -2.67 12.21
CA VAL A 31 5.56 -1.60 13.01
C VAL A 31 7.04 -1.90 13.30
N LEU A 32 7.40 -3.17 13.49
CA LEU A 32 8.81 -3.58 13.64
C LEU A 32 9.63 -3.33 12.37
N TRP A 33 9.09 -3.67 11.18
CA TRP A 33 9.74 -3.33 9.90
C TRP A 33 9.85 -1.83 9.68
N LEU A 34 8.81 -1.07 10.04
CA LEU A 34 8.83 0.38 10.02
C LEU A 34 9.92 0.94 10.95
N LEU A 35 10.14 0.35 12.13
CA LEU A 35 11.20 0.77 13.04
C LEU A 35 12.58 0.56 12.41
N VAL A 36 12.84 -0.62 11.84
CA VAL A 36 14.11 -0.92 11.15
C VAL A 36 14.29 0.00 9.94
N GLY A 37 13.28 0.12 9.09
CA GLY A 37 13.24 1.03 7.94
C GLY A 37 13.40 2.51 8.32
N GLY A 38 12.87 2.92 9.48
CA GLY A 38 13.01 4.27 10.02
C GLY A 38 14.41 4.56 10.54
N ILE A 39 15.04 3.60 11.23
CA ILE A 39 16.44 3.71 11.65
C ILE A 39 17.36 3.83 10.43
N THR A 40 17.16 2.98 9.41
CA THR A 40 17.94 3.05 8.17
C THR A 40 17.69 4.34 7.39
N ALA A 41 16.47 4.91 7.44
CA ALA A 41 16.18 6.23 6.89
C ALA A 41 17.03 7.33 7.52
N LEU A 42 17.19 7.31 8.85
CA LEU A 42 18.03 8.26 9.58
C LEU A 42 19.50 8.15 9.14
N LEU A 43 20.01 6.93 9.00
CA LEU A 43 21.37 6.72 8.52
C LEU A 43 21.58 7.26 7.08
N VAL A 44 20.60 7.06 6.19
CA VAL A 44 20.61 7.60 4.82
C VAL A 44 20.62 9.12 4.85
N ILE A 45 19.68 9.77 5.55
CA ILE A 45 19.55 11.23 5.51
C ILE A 45 20.74 11.93 6.18
N LEU A 46 21.25 11.39 7.28
CA LEU A 46 22.43 11.95 7.97
C LEU A 46 23.69 11.77 7.11
N THR A 47 23.77 10.74 6.28
CA THR A 47 24.86 10.60 5.30
C THR A 47 24.76 11.65 4.19
N ARG A 48 23.54 11.99 3.75
CA ARG A 48 23.31 13.02 2.73
C ARG A 48 23.49 14.45 3.25
N TRP A 49 23.48 14.67 4.57
CA TRP A 49 23.77 15.97 5.16
C TRP A 49 25.27 16.28 5.03
N PRO A 50 25.67 17.35 4.31
CA PRO A 50 27.08 17.71 4.10
C PRO A 50 27.93 17.84 5.37
N ALA A 51 27.33 18.11 6.53
CA ALA A 51 28.04 18.29 7.80
C ALA A 51 28.33 16.98 8.54
N ILE A 52 27.56 15.90 8.28
CA ILE A 52 27.63 14.66 9.07
C ILE A 52 28.30 13.53 8.27
N LYS A 53 27.80 13.22 7.06
CA LYS A 53 28.37 12.18 6.17
C LYS A 53 28.66 10.86 6.90
N LEU A 54 27.64 10.33 7.58
CA LEU A 54 27.77 9.23 8.54
C LEU A 54 28.30 7.92 7.95
N LEU A 55 27.81 7.50 6.78
CA LEU A 55 28.17 6.21 6.16
C LEU A 55 29.16 6.37 4.99
N PRO A 56 30.09 5.41 4.80
CA PRO A 56 30.83 5.28 3.55
C PRO A 56 29.91 4.84 2.39
N ALA A 57 30.40 4.94 1.15
CA ALA A 57 29.59 4.72 -0.05
C ALA A 57 28.97 3.30 -0.13
N GLU A 58 29.74 2.25 0.19
CA GLU A 58 29.25 0.87 0.14
C GLU A 58 28.13 0.62 1.14
N GLU A 59 28.33 1.07 2.39
CA GLU A 59 27.30 0.98 3.43
C GLU A 59 26.07 1.82 3.09
N PHE A 60 26.23 2.99 2.46
CA PHE A 60 25.11 3.83 2.05
C PHE A 60 24.13 3.07 1.14
N TYR A 61 24.63 2.37 0.12
CA TYR A 61 23.78 1.63 -0.82
C TYR A 61 23.18 0.37 -0.19
N LEU A 62 23.93 -0.30 0.70
CA LEU A 62 23.39 -1.41 1.49
C LEU A 62 22.21 -0.94 2.34
N ILE A 63 22.40 0.12 3.13
CA ILE A 63 21.39 0.66 4.04
C ILE A 63 20.21 1.24 3.25
N LEU A 64 20.44 1.88 2.10
CA LEU A 64 19.38 2.34 1.21
C LEU A 64 18.55 1.18 0.65
N THR A 65 19.18 0.03 0.37
CA THR A 65 18.48 -1.20 -0.06
C THR A 65 17.57 -1.71 1.07
N VAL A 66 18.08 -1.83 2.29
CA VAL A 66 17.29 -2.22 3.48
C VAL A 66 16.12 -1.26 3.68
N HIS A 67 16.37 0.05 3.68
CA HIS A 67 15.34 1.06 3.86
C HIS A 67 14.19 0.91 2.84
N GLY A 68 14.53 0.75 1.56
CA GLY A 68 13.53 0.60 0.52
C GLY A 68 12.68 -0.68 0.68
N ILE A 69 13.30 -1.81 0.98
CA ILE A 69 12.59 -3.09 1.18
C ILE A 69 11.69 -3.02 2.42
N ASP A 70 12.24 -2.57 3.55
CA ASP A 70 11.52 -2.56 4.82
C ASP A 70 10.35 -1.58 4.83
N MET A 71 10.52 -0.41 4.20
CA MET A 71 9.50 0.63 4.20
C MET A 71 8.44 0.43 3.12
N LEU A 72 8.81 -0.02 1.92
CA LEU A 72 7.90 -0.07 0.78
C LEU A 72 7.26 -1.43 0.55
N ILE A 73 7.89 -2.49 1.05
CA ILE A 73 7.39 -3.85 0.92
C ILE A 73 6.93 -4.36 2.28
N LEU A 74 7.82 -4.45 3.26
CA LEU A 74 7.49 -5.17 4.50
C LEU A 74 6.49 -4.40 5.36
N TRP A 75 6.82 -3.17 5.79
CA TRP A 75 5.92 -2.34 6.62
C TRP A 75 4.50 -2.30 6.07
N ILE A 76 4.38 -1.95 4.80
CA ILE A 76 3.10 -1.69 4.16
C ILE A 76 2.31 -2.99 3.97
N LEU A 77 2.91 -4.05 3.39
CA LEU A 77 2.18 -5.29 3.14
C LEU A 77 1.70 -5.95 4.43
N PHE A 78 2.50 -5.94 5.49
CA PHE A 78 2.07 -6.45 6.79
C PHE A 78 0.86 -5.67 7.30
N PHE A 79 0.88 -4.34 7.25
CA PHE A 79 -0.27 -3.55 7.70
C PHE A 79 -1.51 -3.76 6.80
N GLU A 80 -1.32 -3.89 5.49
CA GLU A 80 -2.41 -4.19 4.55
C GLU A 80 -3.06 -5.55 4.83
N MET A 81 -2.29 -6.59 5.17
CA MET A 81 -2.86 -7.87 5.59
C MET A 81 -3.74 -7.71 6.84
N ALA A 82 -3.33 -6.87 7.80
CA ALA A 82 -4.17 -6.55 8.95
C ALA A 82 -5.48 -5.86 8.53
N VAL A 83 -5.42 -4.92 7.58
CA VAL A 83 -6.61 -4.25 7.03
C VAL A 83 -7.54 -5.24 6.33
N LEU A 84 -7.00 -6.18 5.53
CA LEU A 84 -7.80 -7.19 4.85
C LEU A 84 -8.54 -8.10 5.86
N TYR A 85 -7.86 -8.61 6.88
CA TYR A 85 -8.50 -9.42 7.92
C TYR A 85 -9.56 -8.64 8.69
N PHE A 86 -9.28 -7.39 9.05
CA PHE A 86 -10.26 -6.50 9.68
C PHE A 86 -11.49 -6.29 8.79
N ALA A 87 -11.29 -5.94 7.53
CA ALA A 87 -12.35 -5.60 6.59
C ALA A 87 -13.23 -6.80 6.21
N SER A 88 -12.66 -7.99 6.12
CA SER A 88 -13.40 -9.21 5.77
C SER A 88 -14.07 -9.89 6.96
N SER A 89 -13.46 -9.90 8.14
CA SER A 89 -14.02 -10.58 9.31
C SER A 89 -14.76 -9.62 10.25
N THR A 90 -14.11 -8.55 10.71
CA THR A 90 -14.68 -7.66 11.74
C THR A 90 -15.85 -6.85 11.18
N LEU A 91 -15.67 -6.20 10.03
CA LEU A 91 -16.74 -5.35 9.44
C LEU A 91 -17.93 -6.16 8.93
N LEU A 92 -17.72 -7.41 8.52
CA LEU A 92 -18.79 -8.32 8.10
C LEU A 92 -19.30 -9.21 9.22
N ARG A 93 -18.74 -9.12 10.43
CA ARG A 93 -19.10 -9.93 11.60
C ARG A 93 -19.13 -11.43 11.29
N CYS A 94 -18.12 -11.91 10.56
CA CYS A 94 -18.02 -13.30 10.16
C CYS A 94 -16.70 -13.92 10.64
N ARG A 95 -16.70 -15.26 10.72
CA ARG A 95 -15.49 -16.01 11.00
C ARG A 95 -14.53 -15.98 9.82
N LEU A 96 -13.24 -16.02 10.13
CA LEU A 96 -12.20 -16.17 9.12
C LEU A 96 -12.31 -17.55 8.42
N ALA A 97 -12.16 -17.59 7.10
CA ALA A 97 -12.42 -18.80 6.32
C ALA A 97 -11.43 -19.95 6.60
N THR A 98 -10.13 -19.67 6.55
CA THR A 98 -9.06 -20.68 6.69
C THR A 98 -7.90 -20.17 7.58
N PRO A 99 -8.10 -20.05 8.91
CA PRO A 99 -7.11 -19.48 9.82
C PRO A 99 -5.71 -20.10 9.75
N LYS A 100 -5.62 -21.43 9.56
CA LYS A 100 -4.33 -22.12 9.45
C LYS A 100 -3.51 -21.66 8.23
N ILE A 101 -4.18 -21.41 7.10
CA ILE A 101 -3.54 -20.90 5.88
C ILE A 101 -3.12 -19.45 6.07
N ALA A 102 -3.94 -18.65 6.76
CA ALA A 102 -3.59 -17.28 7.10
C ALA A 102 -2.34 -17.19 7.98
N TRP A 103 -2.23 -18.07 9.00
CA TRP A 103 -1.02 -18.17 9.82
C TRP A 103 0.20 -18.64 9.06
N LEU A 104 0.04 -19.61 8.15
CA LEU A 104 1.12 -20.02 7.23
C LEU A 104 1.58 -18.83 6.39
N GLY A 105 0.64 -18.07 5.81
CA GLY A 105 0.94 -16.86 5.04
C GLY A 105 1.72 -15.82 5.85
N PHE A 106 1.28 -15.55 7.08
CA PHE A 106 1.99 -14.65 8.01
C PHE A 106 3.44 -15.09 8.24
N TRP A 107 3.67 -16.37 8.56
CA TRP A 107 5.03 -16.85 8.83
C TRP A 107 5.91 -16.88 7.58
N LEU A 108 5.35 -17.16 6.40
CA LEU A 108 6.08 -17.04 5.13
C LEU A 108 6.55 -15.60 4.90
N MET A 109 5.71 -14.60 5.18
CA MET A 109 6.10 -13.19 5.10
C MET A 109 7.21 -12.84 6.10
N VAL A 110 7.11 -13.31 7.35
CA VAL A 110 8.14 -13.03 8.38
C VAL A 110 9.47 -13.65 7.99
N VAL A 111 9.48 -14.94 7.66
CA VAL A 111 10.70 -15.66 7.26
C VAL A 111 11.29 -15.07 5.98
N GLY A 112 10.44 -14.74 5.00
CA GLY A 112 10.86 -14.10 3.76
C GLY A 112 11.53 -12.74 3.98
N GLY A 113 10.91 -11.86 4.79
CA GLY A 113 11.47 -10.54 5.10
C GLY A 113 12.79 -10.62 5.86
N ILE A 114 12.91 -11.54 6.82
CA ILE A 114 14.18 -11.80 7.53
C ILE A 114 15.24 -12.32 6.55
N MET A 115 14.90 -13.29 5.71
CA MET A 115 15.81 -13.86 4.72
C MET A 115 16.34 -12.80 3.75
N THR A 116 15.47 -11.92 3.25
CA THR A 116 15.87 -10.82 2.38
C THR A 116 16.82 -9.85 3.09
N ASN A 117 16.52 -9.46 4.34
CA ASN A 117 17.41 -8.58 5.09
C ASN A 117 18.77 -9.22 5.39
N VAL A 118 18.79 -10.50 5.76
CA VAL A 118 20.06 -11.24 5.94
C VAL A 118 20.88 -11.21 4.65
N ALA A 119 20.26 -11.39 3.48
CA ALA A 119 20.95 -11.33 2.19
C ALA A 119 21.59 -9.96 1.92
N ILE A 120 20.91 -8.89 2.30
CA ILE A 120 21.40 -7.51 2.12
C ILE A 120 22.56 -7.23 3.09
N PHE A 121 22.40 -7.56 4.38
CA PHE A 121 23.42 -7.32 5.40
C PHE A 121 24.70 -8.16 5.23
N GLN A 122 24.66 -9.25 4.45
CA GLN A 122 25.86 -9.96 4.01
C GLN A 122 26.71 -9.17 2.98
N GLY A 123 26.23 -8.01 2.50
CA GLY A 123 26.97 -7.08 1.65
C GLY A 123 26.82 -7.32 0.14
N GLU A 124 26.58 -8.56 -0.28
CA GLU A 124 26.56 -8.95 -1.69
C GLU A 124 25.18 -8.81 -2.39
N SER A 125 24.20 -8.16 -1.74
CA SER A 125 22.85 -7.95 -2.30
C SER A 125 22.39 -6.49 -2.24
N SER A 126 23.32 -5.55 -2.38
CA SER A 126 23.05 -4.09 -2.38
C SER A 126 22.48 -3.61 -3.73
N VAL A 127 21.28 -4.09 -4.10
CA VAL A 127 20.69 -3.91 -5.44
C VAL A 127 19.48 -2.96 -5.48
N MET A 128 19.25 -2.20 -4.40
CA MET A 128 18.06 -1.38 -4.17
C MET A 128 16.77 -2.21 -4.12
N PHE A 129 15.66 -1.60 -3.71
CA PHE A 129 14.36 -2.29 -3.68
C PHE A 129 13.85 -2.70 -5.07
N THR A 130 14.37 -2.09 -6.14
CA THR A 130 14.03 -2.44 -7.52
C THR A 130 14.83 -3.62 -8.05
N SER A 131 16.00 -3.95 -7.48
CA SER A 131 16.81 -5.11 -7.91
C SER A 131 16.98 -5.24 -9.44
N TYR A 132 17.20 -4.12 -10.13
CA TYR A 132 17.30 -4.12 -11.59
C TYR A 132 18.46 -4.97 -12.11
N VAL A 133 18.15 -5.88 -13.03
CA VAL A 133 19.15 -6.56 -13.87
C VAL A 133 19.92 -5.53 -14.70
N PRO A 134 21.25 -5.65 -14.87
CA PRO A 134 22.09 -6.83 -14.60
C PRO A 134 22.72 -6.91 -13.20
N MET A 135 22.29 -6.09 -12.23
CA MET A 135 22.83 -6.19 -10.86
C MET A 135 22.23 -7.42 -10.15
N GLN A 136 23.01 -8.49 -10.08
CA GLN A 136 22.59 -9.75 -9.45
C GLN A 136 22.77 -9.71 -7.93
N ALA A 137 21.73 -10.08 -7.20
CA ALA A 137 21.80 -10.35 -5.75
C ALA A 137 21.97 -11.85 -5.48
N LYS A 138 22.26 -12.23 -4.23
CA LYS A 138 22.32 -13.64 -3.83
C LYS A 138 20.96 -14.34 -3.97
N PRO A 139 20.91 -15.67 -4.21
CA PRO A 139 19.64 -16.38 -4.39
C PRO A 139 18.61 -16.21 -3.29
N HIS A 140 19.06 -16.16 -2.04
CA HIS A 140 18.18 -16.03 -0.89
C HIS A 140 17.58 -14.62 -0.74
N PHE A 141 18.13 -13.60 -1.41
CA PHE A 141 17.47 -12.29 -1.55
C PHE A 141 16.14 -12.44 -2.31
N TYR A 142 16.21 -13.03 -3.51
CA TYR A 142 15.04 -13.24 -4.37
C TYR A 142 14.06 -14.24 -3.76
N LEU A 143 14.56 -15.35 -3.20
CA LEU A 143 13.72 -16.33 -2.50
C LEU A 143 12.96 -15.68 -1.32
N GLY A 144 13.63 -14.83 -0.54
CA GLY A 144 12.99 -14.10 0.56
C GLY A 144 11.82 -13.24 0.09
N ILE A 145 11.99 -12.46 -0.98
CA ILE A 145 10.92 -11.64 -1.58
C ILE A 145 9.79 -12.53 -2.12
N ILE A 146 10.12 -13.65 -2.76
CA ILE A 146 9.13 -14.62 -3.25
C ILE A 146 8.31 -15.21 -2.09
N LEU A 147 8.94 -15.56 -0.96
CA LEU A 147 8.23 -16.05 0.23
C LEU A 147 7.27 -15.00 0.80
N VAL A 148 7.67 -13.73 0.83
CA VAL A 148 6.77 -12.61 1.21
C VAL A 148 5.58 -12.52 0.26
N ALA A 149 5.82 -12.55 -1.05
CA ALA A 149 4.77 -12.47 -2.06
C ALA A 149 3.78 -13.65 -1.98
N VAL A 150 4.29 -14.89 -1.78
CA VAL A 150 3.45 -16.08 -1.59
C VAL A 150 2.63 -15.96 -0.30
N GLY A 151 3.23 -15.50 0.79
CA GLY A 151 2.51 -15.31 2.05
C GLY A 151 1.38 -14.28 1.94
N ALA A 152 1.64 -13.14 1.29
CA ALA A 152 0.64 -12.12 1.00
C ALA A 152 -0.48 -12.63 0.07
N LEU A 153 -0.15 -13.46 -0.93
CA LEU A 153 -1.13 -14.10 -1.81
C LEU A 153 -2.05 -15.03 -1.03
N LEU A 154 -1.50 -15.85 -0.12
CA LEU A 154 -2.30 -16.71 0.75
C LEU A 154 -3.24 -15.89 1.64
N GLY A 155 -2.75 -14.78 2.23
CA GLY A 155 -3.59 -13.85 2.99
C GLY A 155 -4.73 -13.26 2.16
N THR A 156 -4.44 -12.89 0.92
CA THR A 156 -5.42 -12.39 -0.05
C THR A 156 -6.46 -13.48 -0.43
N CYS A 157 -6.04 -14.72 -0.64
CA CYS A 157 -6.96 -15.85 -0.86
C CYS A 157 -7.86 -16.10 0.36
N VAL A 158 -7.33 -15.98 1.58
CA VAL A 158 -8.13 -16.08 2.82
C VAL A 158 -9.14 -14.94 2.89
N PHE A 159 -8.77 -13.71 2.51
CA PHE A 159 -9.70 -12.58 2.43
C PHE A 159 -10.88 -12.91 1.50
N PHE A 160 -10.62 -13.35 0.26
CA PHE A 160 -11.69 -13.73 -0.67
C PHE A 160 -12.55 -14.88 -0.12
N GLY A 161 -11.93 -15.92 0.44
CA GLY A 161 -12.65 -17.01 1.10
C GLY A 161 -13.54 -16.53 2.24
N THR A 162 -13.09 -15.53 3.00
CA THR A 162 -13.85 -14.94 4.12
C THR A 162 -15.04 -14.13 3.65
N LEU A 163 -14.95 -13.45 2.50
CA LEU A 163 -16.11 -12.82 1.85
C LEU A 163 -17.17 -13.86 1.42
N VAL A 164 -16.73 -15.02 0.91
CA VAL A 164 -17.64 -16.13 0.56
C VAL A 164 -18.32 -16.69 1.81
N VAL A 165 -17.57 -16.86 2.92
CA VAL A 165 -18.13 -17.28 4.20
C VAL A 165 -19.15 -16.28 4.71
N ALA A 166 -18.85 -14.97 4.71
CA ALA A 166 -19.78 -13.92 5.13
C ALA A 166 -21.10 -13.97 4.35
N ARG A 167 -21.03 -14.19 3.04
CA ARG A 167 -22.20 -14.29 2.17
C ARG A 167 -22.99 -15.59 2.40
N LYS A 168 -22.31 -16.71 2.59
CA LYS A 168 -22.92 -18.02 2.90
C LYS A 168 -23.64 -17.99 4.25
N ASP A 169 -22.99 -17.42 5.26
CA ASP A 169 -23.48 -17.33 6.63
C ASP A 169 -24.45 -16.14 6.82
N LYS A 170 -24.72 -15.38 5.74
CA LYS A 170 -25.66 -14.25 5.69
C LYS A 170 -25.41 -13.17 6.76
N THR A 171 -24.13 -12.91 7.08
CA THR A 171 -23.75 -11.96 8.14
C THR A 171 -23.92 -10.50 7.73
N TYR A 172 -24.12 -10.24 6.44
CA TYR A 172 -24.49 -8.93 5.89
C TYR A 172 -25.55 -9.10 4.78
N GLN A 173 -26.24 -8.00 4.44
CA GLN A 173 -27.25 -7.95 3.38
C GLN A 173 -26.89 -6.90 2.34
N GLY A 174 -27.24 -7.16 1.07
CA GLY A 174 -26.97 -6.24 -0.04
C GLY A 174 -25.49 -6.20 -0.44
N SER A 175 -25.00 -5.01 -0.77
CA SER A 175 -23.61 -4.78 -1.20
C SER A 175 -22.64 -4.75 -0.02
N LEU A 176 -21.37 -5.09 -0.25
CA LEU A 176 -20.31 -4.97 0.76
C LEU A 176 -20.25 -3.54 1.33
N PRO A 177 -20.03 -3.34 2.64
CA PRO A 177 -19.71 -2.03 3.21
C PRO A 177 -18.59 -1.34 2.44
N LEU A 178 -18.62 -0.01 2.31
CA LEU A 178 -17.68 0.69 1.43
C LEU A 178 -16.20 0.45 1.80
N VAL A 179 -15.88 0.38 3.10
CA VAL A 179 -14.54 0.05 3.58
C VAL A 179 -14.11 -1.35 3.15
N THR A 180 -14.99 -2.35 3.29
CA THR A 180 -14.74 -3.72 2.80
C THR A 180 -14.66 -3.78 1.27
N PHE A 181 -15.41 -2.93 0.57
CA PHE A 181 -15.32 -2.81 -0.88
C PHE A 181 -13.97 -2.23 -1.32
N GLY A 182 -13.45 -1.22 -0.63
CA GLY A 182 -12.11 -0.71 -0.92
C GLY A 182 -11.00 -1.70 -0.56
N ALA A 183 -11.15 -2.48 0.51
CA ALA A 183 -10.28 -3.62 0.81
C ALA A 183 -10.35 -4.71 -0.26
N LEU A 184 -11.53 -4.96 -0.84
CA LEU A 184 -11.70 -5.86 -1.99
C LEU A 184 -10.94 -5.33 -3.22
N THR A 185 -11.00 -4.03 -3.49
CA THR A 185 -10.20 -3.38 -4.54
C THR A 185 -8.71 -3.62 -4.31
N ALA A 186 -8.22 -3.39 -3.09
CA ALA A 186 -6.82 -3.63 -2.72
C ALA A 186 -6.43 -5.11 -2.94
N ALA A 187 -7.27 -6.06 -2.53
CA ALA A 187 -7.03 -7.49 -2.72
C ALA A 187 -6.99 -7.93 -4.20
N ILE A 188 -7.85 -7.36 -5.05
CA ILE A 188 -7.85 -7.62 -6.50
C ILE A 188 -6.55 -7.10 -7.12
N ILE A 189 -6.17 -5.87 -6.79
CA ILE A 189 -4.92 -5.28 -7.27
C ILE A 189 -3.73 -6.10 -6.78
N ALA A 190 -3.70 -6.49 -5.50
CA ALA A 190 -2.65 -7.31 -4.91
C ALA A 190 -2.46 -8.64 -5.65
N THR A 191 -3.56 -9.28 -6.08
CA THR A 191 -3.49 -10.51 -6.87
C THR A 191 -2.77 -10.27 -8.21
N PHE A 192 -3.12 -9.22 -8.94
CA PHE A 192 -2.42 -8.84 -10.17
C PHE A 192 -0.95 -8.49 -9.91
N THR A 193 -0.69 -7.66 -8.89
CA THR A 193 0.64 -7.23 -8.46
C THR A 193 1.55 -8.43 -8.23
N ILE A 194 1.12 -9.41 -7.44
CA ILE A 194 1.90 -10.60 -7.10
C ILE A 194 2.13 -11.48 -8.34
N LEU A 195 1.14 -11.65 -9.20
CA LEU A 195 1.29 -12.41 -10.45
C LEU A 195 2.30 -11.76 -11.41
N SER A 196 2.26 -10.43 -11.55
CA SER A 196 3.26 -9.68 -12.33
C SER A 196 4.67 -9.87 -11.76
N GLY A 197 4.81 -9.82 -10.44
CA GLY A 197 6.08 -10.10 -9.76
C GLY A 197 6.59 -11.51 -9.97
N ALA A 198 5.72 -12.51 -9.85
CA ALA A 198 6.08 -13.89 -10.10
C ALA A 198 6.61 -14.07 -11.54
N GLY A 199 6.02 -13.35 -12.50
CA GLY A 199 6.45 -13.33 -13.90
C GLY A 199 7.90 -12.87 -14.12
N ILE A 200 8.49 -12.10 -13.19
CA ILE A 200 9.87 -11.64 -13.32
C ILE A 200 10.82 -12.12 -12.22
N LEU A 201 10.39 -12.14 -10.95
CA LEU A 201 11.24 -12.54 -9.82
C LEU A 201 11.54 -14.04 -9.78
N ILE A 202 10.65 -14.91 -10.30
CA ILE A 202 10.93 -16.35 -10.39
C ILE A 202 12.04 -16.61 -11.43
N PRO A 203 11.97 -16.06 -12.67
CA PRO A 203 13.11 -16.08 -13.59
C PRO A 203 14.39 -15.51 -12.97
N THR A 204 14.31 -14.37 -12.27
CA THR A 204 15.49 -13.75 -11.63
C THR A 204 16.09 -14.61 -10.54
N PHE A 205 15.27 -15.33 -9.77
CA PHE A 205 15.76 -16.35 -8.84
C PHE A 205 16.48 -17.48 -9.59
N PHE A 206 15.91 -18.01 -10.67
CA PHE A 206 16.57 -19.06 -11.48
C PHE A 206 17.87 -18.58 -12.14
N TRP A 207 17.94 -17.31 -12.52
CA TRP A 207 19.17 -16.68 -12.99
C TRP A 207 20.22 -16.61 -11.88
N SER A 208 19.84 -16.24 -10.65
CA SER A 208 20.75 -16.17 -9.50
C SER A 208 21.36 -17.51 -9.08
N VAL A 209 20.70 -18.63 -9.39
CA VAL A 209 21.23 -20.00 -9.12
C VAL A 209 21.88 -20.64 -10.36
N GLY A 210 22.01 -19.90 -11.46
CA GLY A 210 22.70 -20.35 -12.68
C GLY A 210 21.87 -21.25 -13.61
N LEU A 211 20.56 -21.38 -13.40
CA LEU A 211 19.66 -22.16 -14.29
C LEU A 211 19.24 -21.36 -15.53
N ILE A 212 19.16 -20.03 -15.41
CA ILE A 212 18.98 -19.11 -16.53
C ILE A 212 20.30 -18.35 -16.74
N LYS A 213 20.71 -18.15 -17.99
CA LYS A 213 22.00 -17.51 -18.31
C LYS A 213 21.93 -15.98 -18.21
N GLU A 214 20.85 -15.41 -18.71
CA GLU A 214 20.67 -13.97 -18.81
C GLU A 214 19.18 -13.62 -18.71
N ILE A 215 18.93 -12.38 -18.29
CA ILE A 215 17.59 -11.78 -18.30
C ILE A 215 17.72 -10.47 -19.06
N ASP A 216 16.83 -10.25 -20.03
CA ASP A 216 16.77 -8.99 -20.73
C ASP A 216 16.37 -7.86 -19.76
N ALA A 217 17.20 -6.81 -19.69
CA ALA A 217 17.00 -5.73 -18.72
C ALA A 217 15.76 -4.89 -19.02
N GLN A 218 15.37 -4.75 -20.30
CA GLN A 218 14.16 -4.00 -20.68
C GLN A 218 12.90 -4.78 -20.29
N LEU A 219 12.89 -6.09 -20.57
CA LEU A 219 11.83 -7.00 -20.13
C LEU A 219 11.71 -7.00 -18.61
N TYR A 220 12.84 -7.04 -17.89
CA TYR A 220 12.85 -6.96 -16.43
C TYR A 220 12.14 -5.69 -15.95
N ARG A 221 12.57 -4.51 -16.41
CA ARG A 221 11.93 -3.25 -16.00
C ARG A 221 10.45 -3.18 -16.38
N MET A 222 10.09 -3.64 -17.57
CA MET A 222 8.71 -3.62 -18.04
C MET A 222 7.77 -4.45 -17.16
N VAL A 223 8.12 -5.73 -16.91
CA VAL A 223 7.30 -6.63 -16.08
C VAL A 223 7.39 -6.21 -14.61
N TRP A 224 8.55 -5.74 -14.17
CA TRP A 224 8.76 -5.31 -12.80
C TRP A 224 7.87 -4.10 -12.46
N TRP A 225 7.77 -3.08 -13.33
CA TRP A 225 6.86 -1.97 -13.05
C TRP A 225 5.37 -2.35 -13.02
N GLY A 226 5.02 -3.50 -13.60
CA GLY A 226 3.73 -4.15 -13.38
C GLY A 226 3.48 -4.55 -11.91
N LEU A 227 4.51 -4.97 -11.14
CA LEU A 227 4.41 -5.14 -9.67
C LEU A 227 4.72 -3.84 -8.92
N GLY A 228 5.75 -3.10 -9.31
CA GLY A 228 6.24 -1.94 -8.56
C GLY A 228 5.25 -0.77 -8.52
N HIS A 229 4.59 -0.46 -9.65
CA HIS A 229 3.57 0.58 -9.65
C HIS A 229 2.30 0.10 -8.94
N SER A 230 1.86 -1.12 -9.24
CA SER A 230 0.60 -1.66 -8.73
C SER A 230 0.62 -1.90 -7.22
N SER A 231 1.78 -2.19 -6.62
CA SER A 231 1.91 -2.27 -5.15
C SER A 231 1.50 -0.97 -4.47
N GLN A 232 1.85 0.18 -5.05
CA GLN A 232 1.46 1.49 -4.53
C GLN A 232 -0.05 1.72 -4.63
N GLN A 233 -0.73 1.00 -5.52
CA GLN A 233 -2.16 1.11 -5.71
C GLN A 233 -2.94 0.28 -4.72
N ILE A 234 -2.35 -0.81 -4.23
CA ILE A 234 -2.84 -1.51 -3.04
C ILE A 234 -2.86 -0.50 -1.87
N ASN A 235 -1.75 0.23 -1.68
CA ASN A 235 -1.59 1.23 -0.61
C ASN A 235 -2.68 2.30 -0.70
N VAL A 236 -2.92 2.83 -1.90
CA VAL A 236 -3.94 3.87 -2.14
C VAL A 236 -5.34 3.33 -1.84
N ALA A 237 -5.70 2.15 -2.34
CA ALA A 237 -7.00 1.56 -2.05
C ALA A 237 -7.18 1.28 -0.54
N ALA A 238 -6.14 0.79 0.14
CA ALA A 238 -6.16 0.50 1.57
C ALA A 238 -6.27 1.77 2.42
N HIS A 239 -5.45 2.80 2.19
CA HIS A 239 -5.51 4.02 3.00
C HIS A 239 -6.78 4.83 2.73
N VAL A 240 -7.30 4.85 1.50
CA VAL A 240 -8.58 5.52 1.20
C VAL A 240 -9.72 4.82 1.93
N SER A 241 -9.67 3.49 2.02
CA SER A 241 -10.62 2.72 2.82
C SER A 241 -10.56 3.10 4.30
N ILE A 242 -9.36 3.35 4.83
CA ILE A 242 -9.15 3.83 6.21
C ILE A 242 -9.67 5.27 6.38
N TRP A 243 -9.53 6.14 5.38
CA TRP A 243 -10.12 7.47 5.43
C TRP A 243 -11.65 7.41 5.53
N TYR A 244 -12.29 6.57 4.72
CA TYR A 244 -13.74 6.32 4.82
C TYR A 244 -14.12 5.70 6.16
N LEU A 245 -13.33 4.76 6.69
CA LEU A 245 -13.55 4.16 8.01
C LEU A 245 -13.49 5.23 9.11
N THR A 246 -12.49 6.11 9.07
CA THR A 246 -12.32 7.20 10.03
C THR A 246 -13.50 8.16 9.98
N ALA A 247 -13.93 8.55 8.78
CA ALA A 247 -15.11 9.39 8.59
C ALA A 247 -16.38 8.72 9.16
N ALA A 248 -16.56 7.43 8.91
CA ALA A 248 -17.70 6.66 9.41
C ALA A 248 -17.71 6.56 10.94
N VAL A 249 -16.58 6.22 11.57
CA VAL A 249 -16.53 5.97 13.01
C VAL A 249 -16.58 7.27 13.82
N LEU A 250 -15.82 8.30 13.44
CA LEU A 250 -15.74 9.54 14.24
C LEU A 250 -16.93 10.47 14.01
N PHE A 251 -17.47 10.51 12.79
CA PHE A 251 -18.51 11.47 12.42
C PHE A 251 -19.87 10.84 12.17
N ASN A 252 -19.98 9.50 12.17
CA ASN A 252 -21.14 8.78 11.62
C ASN A 252 -21.43 9.25 10.18
N ALA A 253 -20.36 9.55 9.43
CA ALA A 253 -20.46 10.07 8.08
C ALA A 253 -20.63 8.93 7.08
N LYS A 254 -21.43 9.19 6.05
CA LYS A 254 -21.52 8.38 4.85
C LYS A 254 -21.16 9.24 3.64
N PRO A 255 -20.54 8.65 2.60
CA PRO A 255 -20.33 9.34 1.34
C PRO A 255 -21.65 9.95 0.82
N LEU A 256 -21.57 11.12 0.20
CA LEU A 256 -22.71 11.74 -0.47
C LEU A 256 -23.29 10.82 -1.56
N SER A 257 -22.42 10.04 -2.22
CA SER A 257 -22.82 8.99 -3.17
C SER A 257 -21.89 7.79 -3.07
N GLU A 258 -22.40 6.68 -2.52
CA GLU A 258 -21.67 5.41 -2.50
C GLU A 258 -21.42 4.87 -3.91
N LYS A 259 -22.34 5.09 -4.86
CA LYS A 259 -22.17 4.65 -6.25
C LYS A 259 -20.93 5.30 -6.88
N VAL A 260 -20.75 6.60 -6.68
CA VAL A 260 -19.59 7.35 -7.18
C VAL A 260 -18.30 6.90 -6.49
N SER A 261 -18.33 6.68 -5.18
CA SER A 261 -17.15 6.16 -4.45
C SER A 261 -16.75 4.75 -4.92
N ARG A 262 -17.71 3.86 -5.15
CA ARG A 262 -17.44 2.50 -5.68
C ARG A 262 -16.93 2.53 -7.12
N PHE A 263 -17.45 3.46 -7.93
CA PHE A 263 -16.96 3.66 -9.29
C PHE A 263 -15.50 4.12 -9.29
N ALA A 264 -15.10 5.02 -8.39
CA ALA A 264 -13.69 5.43 -8.26
C ALA A 264 -12.78 4.25 -7.89
N PHE A 265 -13.19 3.39 -6.96
CA PHE A 265 -12.47 2.14 -6.68
C PHE A 265 -12.39 1.20 -7.91
N LEU A 266 -13.42 1.15 -8.76
CA LEU A 266 -13.35 0.38 -10.01
C LEU A 266 -12.32 0.97 -10.99
N LEU A 267 -12.25 2.29 -11.10
CA LEU A 267 -11.25 2.97 -11.93
C LEU A 267 -9.82 2.64 -11.46
N TYR A 268 -9.61 2.49 -10.14
CA TYR A 268 -8.33 2.02 -9.61
C TYR A 268 -7.93 0.64 -10.13
N ILE A 269 -8.88 -0.31 -10.20
CA ILE A 269 -8.61 -1.66 -10.71
C ILE A 269 -8.21 -1.61 -12.20
N LEU A 270 -8.92 -0.82 -13.00
CA LEU A 270 -8.77 -0.84 -14.46
C LEU A 270 -7.57 -0.03 -14.95
N PHE A 271 -7.44 1.21 -14.48
CA PHE A 271 -6.57 2.19 -15.13
C PHE A 271 -5.22 2.37 -14.45
N LEU A 272 -5.12 2.09 -13.16
CA LEU A 272 -3.83 2.21 -12.48
C LEU A 272 -2.83 1.16 -12.95
N GLN A 273 -3.28 -0.04 -13.35
CA GLN A 273 -2.35 -1.06 -13.87
C GLN A 273 -1.71 -0.63 -15.20
N LEU A 274 -2.51 0.03 -16.03
CA LEU A 274 -2.09 0.54 -17.34
C LEU A 274 -1.20 1.78 -17.19
N ALA A 275 -1.45 2.62 -16.20
CA ALA A 275 -0.63 3.81 -15.92
C ALA A 275 0.81 3.48 -15.49
N SER A 276 1.13 2.21 -15.16
CA SER A 276 2.49 1.78 -14.77
C SER A 276 3.58 2.12 -15.79
N ALA A 277 3.19 2.31 -17.06
CA ALA A 277 4.03 2.81 -18.15
C ALA A 277 4.78 4.11 -17.82
N HIS A 278 4.28 4.94 -16.89
CA HIS A 278 4.94 6.19 -16.54
C HIS A 278 6.33 6.03 -15.93
N HIS A 279 6.65 4.83 -15.41
CA HIS A 279 8.00 4.55 -14.90
C HIS A 279 8.99 4.16 -16.00
N LEU A 280 8.50 3.98 -17.22
CA LEU A 280 9.22 3.52 -18.40
C LEU A 280 9.32 4.62 -19.47
N LEU A 281 9.07 5.88 -19.11
CA LEU A 281 9.06 7.01 -20.05
C LEU A 281 10.44 7.30 -20.63
N SER A 282 11.49 7.14 -19.83
CA SER A 282 12.89 7.30 -20.24
C SER A 282 13.48 6.05 -20.89
N ASP A 283 12.77 4.91 -20.82
CA ASP A 283 13.27 3.64 -21.32
C ASP A 283 13.20 3.58 -22.86
N PRO A 284 14.17 2.90 -23.51
CA PRO A 284 14.12 2.61 -24.94
C PRO A 284 13.14 1.45 -25.25
N GLY A 285 12.77 1.27 -26.52
CA GLY A 285 12.03 0.09 -26.97
C GLY A 285 10.50 0.15 -26.85
N MET A 286 9.93 1.26 -26.33
CA MET A 286 8.49 1.52 -26.34
C MET A 286 8.16 2.66 -27.29
N SER A 287 7.10 2.51 -28.08
CA SER A 287 6.65 3.54 -29.00
C SER A 287 6.09 4.76 -28.25
N ALA A 288 6.17 5.93 -28.88
CA ALA A 288 5.64 7.16 -28.30
C ALA A 288 4.13 7.08 -28.09
N GLU A 289 3.40 6.42 -28.99
CA GLU A 289 1.95 6.23 -28.89
C GLU A 289 1.58 5.42 -27.66
N TRP A 290 2.34 4.36 -27.35
CA TRP A 290 2.12 3.56 -26.14
C TRP A 290 2.39 4.37 -24.88
N LYS A 291 3.48 5.14 -24.85
CA LYS A 291 3.81 6.04 -23.72
C LYS A 291 2.68 7.05 -23.50
N VAL A 292 2.35 7.83 -24.53
CA VAL A 292 1.31 8.88 -24.48
C VAL A 292 -0.05 8.31 -24.09
N LEU A 293 -0.48 7.18 -24.65
CA LEU A 293 -1.78 6.59 -24.34
C LEU A 293 -1.89 6.21 -22.85
N ASN A 294 -0.88 5.51 -22.34
CA ASN A 294 -0.91 5.03 -20.95
C ASN A 294 -0.73 6.18 -19.95
N THR A 295 0.17 7.13 -20.23
CA THR A 295 0.51 8.18 -19.27
C THR A 295 -0.32 9.46 -19.41
N SER A 296 -1.18 9.53 -20.43
CA SER A 296 -2.22 10.56 -20.53
C SER A 296 -3.58 9.97 -20.21
N TYR A 297 -4.23 9.30 -21.17
CA TYR A 297 -5.64 8.91 -21.05
C TYR A 297 -5.89 7.97 -19.87
N PHE A 298 -5.14 6.87 -19.75
CA PHE A 298 -5.33 5.92 -18.66
C PHE A 298 -4.93 6.53 -17.32
N MET A 299 -3.83 7.27 -17.27
CA MET A 299 -3.44 7.99 -16.06
C MET A 299 -4.50 9.01 -15.62
N TYR A 300 -5.17 9.72 -16.53
CA TYR A 300 -6.23 10.67 -16.17
C TYR A 300 -7.45 9.98 -15.54
N PHE A 301 -7.83 8.80 -16.02
CA PHE A 301 -8.88 8.02 -15.36
C PHE A 301 -8.47 7.55 -13.96
N ALA A 302 -7.21 7.15 -13.78
CA ALA A 302 -6.63 6.81 -12.49
C ALA A 302 -6.61 8.01 -11.52
N VAL A 303 -6.19 9.18 -12.00
CA VAL A 303 -6.15 10.43 -11.22
C VAL A 303 -7.57 10.88 -10.85
N MET A 304 -8.52 10.77 -11.78
CA MET A 304 -9.93 11.09 -11.53
C MET A 304 -10.50 10.26 -10.38
N ALA A 305 -10.13 8.99 -10.25
CA ALA A 305 -10.53 8.16 -9.12
C ALA A 305 -10.05 8.74 -7.77
N SER A 306 -8.76 9.12 -7.69
CA SER A 306 -8.20 9.79 -6.52
C SER A 306 -8.85 11.14 -6.23
N MET A 307 -9.17 11.92 -7.25
CA MET A 307 -9.89 13.20 -7.08
C MET A 307 -11.31 12.98 -6.54
N ILE A 308 -12.02 11.95 -7.00
CA ILE A 308 -13.34 11.60 -6.49
C ILE A 308 -13.26 11.24 -5.00
N HIS A 309 -12.28 10.43 -4.59
CA HIS A 309 -12.10 10.09 -3.18
C HIS A 309 -11.67 11.31 -2.34
N GLY A 310 -10.74 12.10 -2.86
CA GLY A 310 -10.27 13.35 -2.27
C GLY A 310 -11.37 14.40 -2.09
N PHE A 311 -12.43 14.37 -2.92
CA PHE A 311 -13.61 15.19 -2.73
C PHE A 311 -14.61 14.54 -1.76
N THR A 312 -14.88 13.24 -1.94
CA THR A 312 -15.97 12.56 -1.26
C THR A 312 -15.70 12.35 0.23
N VAL A 313 -14.46 12.04 0.62
CA VAL A 313 -14.11 11.84 2.04
C VAL A 313 -14.30 13.11 2.87
N PRO A 314 -13.65 14.26 2.55
CA PRO A 314 -13.84 15.48 3.32
C PRO A 314 -15.26 16.03 3.16
N GLY A 315 -15.89 15.88 1.98
CA GLY A 315 -17.29 16.26 1.78
C GLY A 315 -18.27 15.47 2.66
N ALA A 316 -17.99 14.19 2.93
CA ALA A 316 -18.78 13.38 3.86
C ALA A 316 -18.63 13.88 5.32
N ILE A 317 -17.40 14.24 5.72
CA ILE A 317 -17.10 14.81 7.04
C ILE A 317 -17.77 16.17 7.21
N GLU A 318 -17.62 17.06 6.23
CA GLU A 318 -18.25 18.37 6.21
C GLU A 318 -19.78 18.25 6.34
N ALA A 319 -20.41 17.41 5.50
CA ALA A 319 -21.85 17.20 5.55
C ALA A 319 -22.31 16.65 6.91
N ALA A 320 -21.55 15.75 7.52
CA ALA A 320 -21.86 15.24 8.86
C ALA A 320 -21.74 16.31 9.95
N GLN A 321 -20.70 17.13 9.91
CA GLN A 321 -20.49 18.23 10.84
C GLN A 321 -21.54 19.33 10.68
N ARG A 322 -21.92 19.68 9.45
CA ARG A 322 -23.01 20.63 9.19
C ARG A 322 -24.34 20.13 9.73
N ARG A 323 -24.65 18.83 9.61
CA ARG A 323 -25.83 18.22 10.26
C ARG A 323 -25.79 18.27 11.79
N ARG A 324 -24.60 18.40 12.40
CA ARG A 324 -24.43 18.61 13.84
C ARG A 324 -24.53 20.09 14.25
N GLY A 325 -24.83 21.00 13.32
CA GLY A 325 -25.03 22.43 13.59
C GLY A 325 -23.82 23.33 13.32
N TYR A 326 -22.69 22.78 12.85
CA TYR A 326 -21.50 23.57 12.48
C TYR A 326 -21.64 24.15 11.07
N THR A 327 -22.56 25.10 10.87
CA THR A 327 -22.96 25.63 9.55
C THR A 327 -22.40 27.01 9.21
N ASN A 328 -21.68 27.68 10.11
CA ASN A 328 -21.24 29.06 9.94
C ASN A 328 -20.06 29.17 8.94
N GLY A 329 -20.34 29.75 7.77
CA GLY A 329 -19.35 30.03 6.74
C GLY A 329 -18.67 28.78 6.15
N LEU A 330 -17.48 28.99 5.60
CA LEU A 330 -16.76 27.98 4.82
C LEU A 330 -16.01 26.94 5.70
N PHE A 331 -15.55 27.33 6.89
CA PHE A 331 -14.54 26.55 7.63
C PHE A 331 -14.93 26.17 9.07
N GLU A 332 -16.12 26.51 9.56
CA GLU A 332 -16.51 26.12 10.93
C GLU A 332 -16.51 24.59 11.11
N TRP A 333 -17.05 23.84 10.14
CA TRP A 333 -17.09 22.37 10.17
C TRP A 333 -15.70 21.75 10.42
N LEU A 334 -14.67 22.36 9.83
CA LEU A 334 -13.28 21.92 9.92
C LEU A 334 -12.63 22.39 11.22
N ARG A 335 -12.82 23.67 11.61
CA ARG A 335 -12.28 24.20 12.88
C ARG A 335 -12.86 23.48 14.11
N LYS A 336 -14.10 22.99 14.01
CA LYS A 336 -14.80 22.24 15.06
C LYS A 336 -14.62 20.72 14.93
N ALA A 337 -13.79 20.25 13.99
CA ALA A 337 -13.41 18.85 13.92
C ALA A 337 -12.49 18.47 15.11
N PRO A 338 -12.41 17.18 15.49
CA PRO A 338 -11.71 16.76 16.70
C PRO A 338 -10.19 16.70 16.48
N TRP A 339 -9.52 17.84 16.31
CA TRP A 339 -8.08 17.94 16.08
C TRP A 339 -7.20 17.41 17.23
N GLY A 340 -7.76 17.29 18.44
CA GLY A 340 -7.10 16.62 19.56
C GLY A 340 -7.11 15.08 19.45
N ASN A 341 -7.91 14.50 18.54
CA ASN A 341 -7.96 13.07 18.31
C ASN A 341 -6.91 12.68 17.24
N PRO A 342 -5.90 11.85 17.60
CA PRO A 342 -4.83 11.48 16.67
C PRO A 342 -5.34 10.73 15.43
N VAL A 343 -6.44 9.97 15.55
CA VAL A 343 -7.08 9.28 14.43
C VAL A 343 -7.54 10.29 13.37
N PHE A 344 -8.20 11.37 13.80
CA PHE A 344 -8.69 12.40 12.87
C PHE A 344 -7.53 13.23 12.31
N SER A 345 -6.67 13.76 13.16
CA SER A 345 -5.61 14.67 12.75
C SER A 345 -4.63 14.01 11.80
N GLY A 346 -4.18 12.79 12.11
CA GLY A 346 -3.27 12.09 11.23
C GLY A 346 -3.94 11.64 9.92
N MET A 347 -5.22 11.22 9.96
CA MET A 347 -5.97 10.96 8.72
C MET A 347 -6.12 12.21 7.85
N PHE A 348 -6.41 13.37 8.44
CA PHE A 348 -6.61 14.61 7.68
C PHE A 348 -5.29 15.15 7.12
N ILE A 349 -4.19 15.07 7.88
CA ILE A 349 -2.85 15.40 7.36
C ILE A 349 -2.47 14.44 6.23
N SER A 350 -2.81 13.15 6.37
CA SER A 350 -2.63 12.15 5.32
C SER A 350 -3.37 12.51 4.04
N LEU A 351 -4.64 12.87 4.15
CA LEU A 351 -5.46 13.29 3.02
C LEU A 351 -4.89 14.51 2.30
N VAL A 352 -4.52 15.55 3.05
CA VAL A 352 -3.97 16.80 2.47
C VAL A 352 -2.61 16.55 1.83
N SER A 353 -1.71 15.84 2.52
CA SER A 353 -0.37 15.57 2.01
C SER A 353 -0.40 14.68 0.77
N PHE A 354 -1.20 13.61 0.81
CA PHE A 354 -1.39 12.73 -0.34
C PHE A 354 -2.02 13.48 -1.52
N GLY A 355 -3.09 14.25 -1.29
CA GLY A 355 -3.82 14.91 -2.37
C GLY A 355 -3.02 16.04 -3.03
N PHE A 356 -2.50 16.97 -2.22
CA PHE A 356 -1.87 18.19 -2.74
C PHE A 356 -0.39 18.01 -3.04
N LEU A 357 0.37 17.35 -2.18
CA LEU A 357 1.80 17.17 -2.42
C LEU A 357 2.03 15.95 -3.30
N GLY A 358 1.51 14.79 -2.89
CA GLY A 358 1.69 13.53 -3.61
C GLY A 358 0.99 13.52 -4.97
N GLY A 359 -0.31 13.79 -4.99
CA GLY A 359 -1.16 13.69 -6.17
C GLY A 359 -0.73 14.65 -7.26
N ILE A 360 -0.57 15.93 -6.95
CA ILE A 360 -0.16 16.96 -7.93
C ILE A 360 1.22 16.63 -8.49
N SER A 361 2.21 16.34 -7.64
CA SER A 361 3.56 15.99 -8.12
C SER A 361 3.59 14.69 -8.92
N GLY A 362 2.70 13.74 -8.63
CA GLY A 362 2.56 12.48 -9.38
C GLY A 362 2.01 12.69 -10.78
N VAL A 363 0.99 13.54 -10.93
CA VAL A 363 0.44 13.93 -12.25
C VAL A 363 1.53 14.60 -13.10
N VAL A 364 2.31 15.47 -12.48
CA VAL A 364 3.43 16.17 -13.13
C VAL A 364 4.49 15.17 -13.61
N LEU A 365 4.91 14.24 -12.75
CA LEU A 365 5.88 13.20 -13.10
C LEU A 365 5.37 12.21 -14.15
N GLY A 366 4.06 11.99 -14.23
CA GLY A 366 3.49 11.10 -15.24
C GLY A 366 3.49 11.69 -16.65
N THR A 367 3.71 13.00 -16.80
CA THR A 367 3.75 13.65 -18.12
C THR A 367 5.11 13.46 -18.77
N GLU A 368 5.16 12.84 -19.97
CA GLU A 368 6.41 12.43 -20.63
C GLU A 368 7.48 13.52 -20.71
N GLN A 369 7.14 14.69 -21.29
CA GLN A 369 8.12 15.77 -21.47
C GLN A 369 8.67 16.31 -20.15
N ILE A 370 7.82 16.34 -19.11
CA ILE A 370 8.21 16.81 -17.79
C ILE A 370 9.03 15.74 -17.07
N ASN A 371 8.66 14.46 -17.21
CA ASN A 371 9.39 13.32 -16.67
C ASN A 371 10.84 13.34 -17.16
N MET A 372 11.09 13.61 -18.44
CA MET A 372 12.46 13.66 -18.98
C MET A 372 13.38 14.68 -18.30
N LEU A 373 12.83 15.72 -17.66
CA LEU A 373 13.60 16.71 -16.90
C LEU A 373 13.84 16.31 -15.44
N MET A 374 13.04 15.39 -14.90
CA MET A 374 12.91 15.16 -13.47
C MET A 374 13.16 13.69 -13.07
N HIS A 375 13.21 12.78 -14.04
CA HIS A 375 13.48 11.37 -13.88
C HIS A 375 14.80 11.13 -13.14
N ASN A 376 14.81 10.21 -12.17
CA ASN A 376 15.95 9.88 -11.32
C ASN A 376 16.59 11.06 -10.56
N THR A 377 15.89 12.18 -10.41
CA THR A 377 16.30 13.27 -9.51
C THR A 377 15.65 13.12 -8.12
N PHE A 378 16.05 13.97 -7.16
CA PHE A 378 15.43 14.03 -5.82
C PHE A 378 13.93 14.35 -5.84
N TYR A 379 13.38 14.81 -6.96
CA TYR A 379 11.95 15.01 -7.08
C TYR A 379 11.16 13.69 -6.95
N VAL A 380 11.68 12.58 -7.46
CA VAL A 380 11.00 11.27 -7.38
C VAL A 380 10.86 10.79 -5.93
N PRO A 381 11.94 10.73 -5.12
CA PRO A 381 11.80 10.50 -3.68
C PRO A 381 10.90 11.53 -2.99
N GLY A 382 11.01 12.83 -3.31
CA GLY A 382 10.17 13.86 -2.72
C GLY A 382 8.67 13.62 -2.93
N HIS A 383 8.25 13.41 -4.19
CA HIS A 383 6.90 13.00 -4.55
C HIS A 383 6.47 11.77 -3.77
N PHE A 384 7.28 10.72 -3.82
CA PHE A 384 6.89 9.42 -3.32
C PHE A 384 6.83 9.34 -1.78
N HIS A 385 7.64 10.13 -1.07
CA HIS A 385 7.52 10.26 0.38
C HIS A 385 6.21 10.96 0.77
N THR A 386 5.71 11.88 -0.07
CA THR A 386 4.43 12.53 0.20
C THR A 386 3.21 11.65 -0.09
N THR A 387 3.34 10.65 -0.96
CA THR A 387 2.29 9.66 -1.21
C THR A 387 2.32 8.51 -0.19
N VAL A 388 3.49 7.94 0.07
CA VAL A 388 3.62 6.76 0.93
C VAL A 388 3.76 7.12 2.40
N VAL A 389 4.67 8.02 2.75
CA VAL A 389 4.97 8.29 4.16
C VAL A 389 3.89 9.16 4.77
N THR A 390 3.67 10.37 4.24
CA THR A 390 2.64 11.24 4.81
C THR A 390 1.24 10.84 4.39
N GLY A 391 1.04 10.26 3.20
CA GLY A 391 -0.24 9.67 2.81
C GLY A 391 -0.54 8.35 3.51
N THR A 392 0.04 7.25 3.03
CA THR A 392 -0.32 5.89 3.49
C THR A 392 0.06 5.61 4.94
N THR A 393 1.34 5.76 5.29
CA THR A 393 1.87 5.41 6.61
C THR A 393 1.19 6.21 7.72
N LEU A 394 0.95 7.51 7.52
CA LEU A 394 0.24 8.30 8.53
C LEU A 394 -1.22 7.86 8.70
N ALA A 395 -1.94 7.50 7.63
CA ALA A 395 -3.29 6.94 7.75
C ALA A 395 -3.28 5.61 8.52
N PHE A 396 -2.30 4.74 8.24
CA PHE A 396 -2.12 3.46 8.92
C PHE A 396 -1.78 3.66 10.41
N MET A 397 -0.84 4.54 10.73
CA MET A 397 -0.53 4.90 12.13
C MET A 397 -1.73 5.50 12.85
N SER A 398 -2.50 6.36 12.18
CA SER A 398 -3.64 7.03 12.81
C SER A 398 -4.74 6.06 13.20
N ILE A 399 -5.00 5.04 12.38
CA ILE A 399 -6.08 4.10 12.64
C ILE A 399 -5.79 3.13 13.80
N THR A 400 -4.52 2.94 14.20
CA THR A 400 -4.17 2.10 15.36
C THR A 400 -4.62 2.72 16.69
N PHE A 401 -4.90 4.02 16.74
CA PHE A 401 -5.51 4.65 17.91
C PHE A 401 -7.03 4.37 18.01
N LEU A 402 -7.63 3.75 16.98
CA LEU A 402 -9.04 3.39 16.93
C LEU A 402 -9.28 1.88 17.13
N LEU A 403 -8.33 1.05 16.74
CA LEU A 403 -8.41 -0.42 16.66
C LEU A 403 -7.54 -1.08 17.73
#